data_AF-A0A3D0P0I1-F1
#
_entry.id   AF-A0A3D0P0I1-F1
#
_cell.length_a   1.000
_cell.length_b   1.000
_cell.length_c   1.000
_cell.angle_alpha   90.00
_cell.angle_beta   90.00
_cell.angle_gamma   90.00
#
_symmetry.space_group_name_H-M   'P 1'
#
loop_
_entity.id
_entity.type
_entity.pdbx_description
1 polymer ?
#
loop_
_entity_poly.entity_id
_entity_poly.type
_entity_poly.pdbx_seq_one_letter_code
_entity_poly.pdbx_strand_id
1 'polypeptide(L)'
;MFSLPLNTLLNKLAVVAGVLFISRFLLFGLNWGISNSAATRADSRELAEALVGWSPSDPQTHYAAAVFAARDQNDEARKASLAGFETAVALAPRNYLIWTEYGRALERAGETDRATLAFDRASELAPNYSSVAWARGNFLVRQGRVDAGFVEIRRAIKGAPSYAPAAAQLAWVSSGLNAERAVQFAGNDPTLGAALALILARAGDLDQAIGLWRGVPADLRKTDLKDPGLQLARLFFESGRYRDALDVEAGTLGKASSVGAFRDPGFEEPIKTENSGLFDWKLGGGTNPSMNLFDTVKRSGKYSLFLRFAGADDQQSLRQLSQSVAVEPGVKYQFVYRYRAELTSSPDIRWSVAAIRSKEALADGPPLKAVSEWSEESFTFVVPPETDGILITLRRDACTGTPCRTDGNLWLDDLELVREN
;
A
#
# COMPACT_ATOMS: atom_id res chain seq x y z
N MET A 1 87.91 -33.71 0.28
CA MET A 1 87.54 -32.29 0.30
C MET A 1 86.01 -32.23 0.41
N PHE A 2 85.51 -31.60 1.47
CA PHE A 2 84.11 -31.21 1.78
C PHE A 2 83.02 -32.30 1.89
N SER A 3 82.88 -32.87 3.10
CA SER A 3 81.60 -33.38 3.62
C SER A 3 80.88 -32.24 4.35
N LEU A 4 79.82 -31.66 3.77
CA LEU A 4 78.94 -30.72 4.47
C LEU A 4 78.20 -31.47 5.60
N PRO A 5 78.13 -30.93 6.84
CA PRO A 5 77.41 -31.59 7.92
C PRO A 5 75.91 -31.54 7.62
N LEU A 6 75.31 -32.73 7.45
CA LEU A 6 73.93 -32.96 7.00
C LEU A 6 72.90 -32.06 7.74
N ASN A 7 73.12 -31.80 9.03
CA ASN A 7 72.25 -30.95 9.86
C ASN A 7 72.18 -29.47 9.41
N THR A 8 73.27 -28.92 8.88
CA THR A 8 73.28 -27.51 8.42
C THR A 8 72.59 -27.34 7.06
N LEU A 9 72.69 -28.35 6.20
CA LEU A 9 71.98 -28.39 4.92
C LEU A 9 70.46 -28.58 5.17
N LEU A 10 70.09 -29.52 6.04
CA LEU A 10 68.69 -29.76 6.44
C LEU A 10 68.06 -28.53 7.07
N ASN A 11 68.76 -27.82 7.97
CA ASN A 11 68.23 -26.59 8.57
C ASN A 11 68.06 -25.46 7.55
N LYS A 12 69.00 -25.29 6.61
CA LYS A 12 68.87 -24.30 5.52
C LYS A 12 67.70 -24.64 4.59
N LEU A 13 67.52 -25.92 4.25
CA LEU A 13 66.39 -26.39 3.44
C LEU A 13 65.05 -26.18 4.17
N ALA A 14 65.00 -26.42 5.49
CA ALA A 14 63.80 -26.19 6.30
C ALA A 14 63.44 -24.70 6.38
N VAL A 15 64.43 -23.80 6.54
CA VAL A 15 64.21 -22.34 6.51
C VAL A 15 63.72 -21.90 5.14
N VAL A 16 64.33 -22.36 4.05
CA VAL A 16 63.87 -22.05 2.68
C VAL A 16 62.46 -22.56 2.44
N ALA A 17 62.14 -23.80 2.85
CA ALA A 17 60.80 -24.35 2.76
C ALA A 17 59.78 -23.55 3.57
N GLY A 18 60.14 -23.11 4.78
CA GLY A 18 59.30 -22.26 5.62
C GLY A 18 59.05 -20.88 5.01
N VAL A 19 60.08 -20.23 4.45
CA VAL A 19 59.95 -18.94 3.74
C VAL A 19 59.08 -19.08 2.49
N LEU A 20 59.27 -20.15 1.70
CA LEU A 20 58.44 -20.44 0.53
C LEU A 20 56.98 -20.74 0.90
N PHE A 21 56.75 -21.41 2.03
CA PHE A 21 55.42 -21.66 2.55
C PHE A 21 54.74 -20.36 2.99
N ILE A 22 55.42 -19.55 3.79
CA ILE A 22 54.90 -18.25 4.26
C ILE A 22 54.64 -17.32 3.08
N SER A 23 55.55 -17.24 2.10
CA SER A 23 55.36 -16.39 0.92
C SER A 23 54.19 -16.85 0.07
N ARG A 24 54.02 -18.16 -0.14
CA ARG A 24 52.84 -18.70 -0.83
C ARG A 24 51.55 -18.45 -0.07
N PHE A 25 51.56 -18.58 1.26
CA PHE A 25 50.41 -18.31 2.11
C PHE A 25 50.00 -16.83 2.06
N LEU A 26 50.97 -15.91 2.13
CA LEU A 26 50.73 -14.47 2.01
C LEU A 26 50.21 -14.09 0.62
N LEU A 27 50.81 -14.63 -0.45
CA LEU A 27 50.34 -14.42 -1.82
C LEU A 27 48.92 -14.97 -2.02
N PHE A 28 48.62 -16.14 -1.45
CA PHE A 28 47.26 -16.70 -1.46
C PHE A 28 46.26 -15.76 -0.76
N GLY A 29 46.55 -15.33 0.47
CA GLY A 29 45.66 -14.46 1.23
C GLY A 29 45.45 -13.09 0.57
N LEU A 30 46.51 -12.52 0.00
CA LEU A 30 46.45 -11.24 -0.72
C LEU A 30 45.65 -11.38 -2.03
N ASN A 31 45.92 -12.41 -2.83
CA ASN A 31 45.18 -12.67 -4.07
C ASN A 31 43.71 -12.95 -3.78
N TRP A 32 43.41 -13.77 -2.77
CA TRP A 32 42.05 -14.07 -2.36
C TRP A 32 41.33 -12.81 -1.87
N GLY A 33 41.95 -11.99 -1.02
CA GLY A 33 41.35 -10.75 -0.51
C GLY A 33 41.05 -9.72 -1.61
N ILE A 34 42.00 -9.51 -2.53
CA ILE A 34 41.84 -8.60 -3.67
C ILE A 34 40.76 -9.15 -4.62
N SER A 35 40.83 -10.43 -4.97
CA SER A 35 39.92 -11.04 -5.95
C SER A 35 38.50 -11.14 -5.41
N ASN A 36 38.31 -11.50 -4.15
CA ASN A 36 36.99 -11.54 -3.50
C ASN A 36 36.35 -10.14 -3.51
N SER A 37 37.11 -9.12 -3.07
CA SER A 37 36.62 -7.73 -3.07
C SER A 37 36.29 -7.24 -4.49
N ALA A 38 37.19 -7.48 -5.45
CA ALA A 38 36.97 -7.13 -6.85
C ALA A 38 35.76 -7.87 -7.45
N ALA A 39 35.60 -9.17 -7.15
CA ALA A 39 34.49 -9.99 -7.66
C ALA A 39 33.14 -9.53 -7.10
N THR A 40 33.07 -9.08 -5.84
CA THR A 40 31.83 -8.49 -5.30
C THR A 40 31.42 -7.18 -5.97
N ARG A 41 32.36 -6.50 -6.63
CA ARG A 41 32.16 -5.20 -7.30
C ARG A 41 32.37 -5.27 -8.80
N ALA A 42 32.48 -6.47 -9.37
CA ALA A 42 32.73 -6.64 -10.80
C ALA A 42 31.57 -6.01 -11.59
N ASP A 43 31.93 -5.16 -12.55
CA ASP A 43 31.00 -4.38 -13.38
C ASP A 43 31.00 -4.85 -14.85
N SER A 44 31.99 -5.64 -15.24
CA SER A 44 32.20 -6.16 -16.59
C SER A 44 32.41 -7.67 -16.58
N ARG A 45 32.02 -8.31 -17.68
CA ARG A 45 32.15 -9.76 -17.87
C ARG A 45 33.62 -10.16 -17.92
N GLU A 46 34.43 -9.38 -18.63
CA GLU A 46 35.85 -9.61 -18.85
C GLU A 46 36.62 -9.60 -17.52
N LEU A 47 36.29 -8.66 -16.63
CA LEU A 47 36.87 -8.62 -15.30
C LEU A 47 36.45 -9.84 -14.48
N ALA A 48 35.17 -10.20 -14.49
CA ALA A 48 34.68 -11.35 -13.73
C ALA A 48 35.34 -12.67 -14.19
N GLU A 49 35.51 -12.87 -15.50
CA GLU A 49 36.20 -14.04 -16.06
C GLU A 49 37.71 -14.04 -15.72
N ALA A 50 38.38 -12.88 -15.79
CA ALA A 50 39.79 -12.77 -15.43
C ALA A 50 40.06 -13.11 -13.97
N LEU A 51 39.16 -12.71 -13.07
CA LEU A 51 39.28 -12.98 -11.63
C LEU A 51 39.23 -14.47 -11.29
N VAL A 52 38.53 -15.29 -12.09
CA VAL A 52 38.55 -16.76 -11.94
C VAL A 52 39.96 -17.30 -12.16
N GLY A 53 40.70 -16.77 -13.15
CA GLY A 53 42.08 -17.15 -13.39
C GLY A 53 43.04 -16.72 -12.28
N TRP A 54 42.76 -15.59 -11.62
CA TRP A 54 43.62 -15.06 -10.55
C TRP A 54 43.41 -15.77 -9.23
N SER A 55 42.17 -16.13 -8.90
CA SER A 55 41.81 -16.84 -7.67
C SER A 55 40.78 -17.95 -7.95
N PRO A 56 41.19 -19.08 -8.54
CA PRO A 56 40.28 -20.17 -8.91
C PRO A 56 39.73 -20.96 -7.72
N SER A 57 40.30 -20.80 -6.53
CA SER A 57 39.79 -21.40 -5.28
C SER A 57 38.83 -20.48 -4.54
N ASP A 58 38.59 -19.26 -5.03
CA ASP A 58 37.65 -18.33 -4.43
C ASP A 58 36.24 -18.59 -4.98
N PRO A 59 35.25 -18.99 -4.17
CA PRO A 59 33.87 -19.17 -4.63
C PRO A 59 33.28 -17.89 -5.24
N GLN A 60 33.71 -16.71 -4.78
CA GLN A 60 33.12 -15.45 -5.22
C GLN A 60 33.52 -15.07 -6.66
N THR A 61 34.71 -15.46 -7.12
CA THR A 61 35.16 -15.21 -8.50
C THR A 61 34.33 -16.02 -9.49
N HIS A 62 34.12 -17.30 -9.19
CA HIS A 62 33.24 -18.18 -9.96
C HIS A 62 31.79 -17.73 -9.93
N TYR A 63 31.27 -17.33 -8.77
CA TYR A 63 29.93 -16.78 -8.64
C TYR A 63 29.75 -15.52 -9.51
N ALA A 64 30.69 -14.57 -9.45
CA ALA A 64 30.61 -13.35 -10.24
C ALA A 64 30.61 -13.66 -11.75
N ALA A 65 31.56 -14.48 -12.22
CA ALA A 65 31.61 -14.90 -13.63
C ALA A 65 30.32 -15.62 -14.06
N ALA A 66 29.78 -16.51 -13.23
CA ALA A 66 28.54 -17.22 -13.50
C ALA A 66 27.33 -16.31 -13.61
N VAL A 67 27.24 -15.28 -12.76
CA VAL A 67 26.17 -14.26 -12.80
C VAL A 67 26.25 -13.43 -14.08
N PHE A 68 27.46 -13.06 -14.54
CA PHE A 68 27.62 -12.35 -15.81
C PHE A 68 27.25 -13.23 -17.01
N ALA A 69 27.70 -14.48 -17.02
CA ALA A 69 27.35 -15.45 -18.05
C ALA A 69 25.83 -15.70 -18.10
N ALA A 70 25.15 -15.69 -16.95
CA ALA A 70 23.69 -15.90 -16.86
C ALA A 70 22.83 -14.81 -17.52
N ARG A 71 23.42 -13.65 -17.88
CA ARG A 71 22.70 -12.55 -18.55
C ARG A 71 22.52 -12.79 -20.04
N ASP A 72 23.39 -13.60 -20.62
CA ASP A 72 23.37 -13.95 -22.03
C ASP A 72 22.48 -15.18 -22.23
N GLN A 73 21.71 -15.20 -23.32
CA GLN A 73 20.73 -16.25 -23.61
C GLN A 73 21.29 -17.36 -24.51
N ASN A 74 22.54 -17.24 -24.99
CA ASN A 74 23.13 -18.29 -25.80
C ASN A 74 23.54 -19.52 -24.97
N ASP A 75 23.61 -20.67 -25.64
CA ASP A 75 23.87 -21.96 -25.00
C ASP A 75 25.26 -22.05 -24.34
N GLU A 76 26.27 -21.42 -24.91
CA GLU A 76 27.63 -21.46 -24.36
C GLU A 76 27.72 -20.66 -23.06
N ALA A 77 27.10 -19.47 -23.01
CA ALA A 77 27.02 -18.67 -21.80
C ALA A 77 26.17 -19.36 -20.73
N ARG A 78 25.09 -20.04 -21.11
CA ARG A 78 24.29 -20.87 -20.20
C ARG A 78 25.13 -21.99 -19.57
N LYS A 79 25.89 -22.75 -20.37
CA LYS A 79 26.80 -23.79 -19.86
C LYS A 79 27.88 -23.20 -18.95
N ALA A 80 28.50 -22.09 -19.35
CA ALA A 80 29.51 -21.40 -18.55
C ALA A 80 28.94 -20.92 -17.21
N SER A 81 27.72 -20.39 -17.20
CA SER A 81 27.01 -19.99 -16.00
C SER A 81 26.80 -21.16 -15.04
N LEU A 82 26.27 -22.29 -15.55
CA LEU A 82 26.05 -23.48 -14.73
C LEU A 82 27.35 -24.04 -14.16
N ALA A 83 28.42 -24.12 -14.96
CA ALA A 83 29.72 -24.62 -14.52
C ALA A 83 30.37 -23.71 -13.45
N GLY A 84 30.24 -22.38 -13.62
CA GLY A 84 30.71 -21.41 -12.63
C GLY A 84 29.94 -21.53 -11.31
N PHE A 85 28.61 -21.64 -11.36
CA PHE A 85 27.80 -21.86 -10.15
C PHE A 85 28.10 -23.20 -9.48
N GLU A 86 28.26 -24.29 -10.26
CA GLU A 86 28.62 -25.62 -9.75
C GLU A 86 29.95 -25.58 -8.99
N THR A 87 30.95 -24.89 -9.55
CA THR A 87 32.25 -24.70 -8.89
C THR A 87 32.09 -23.83 -7.63
N ALA A 88 31.32 -22.75 -7.70
CA ALA A 88 31.09 -21.86 -6.57
C ALA A 88 30.39 -22.57 -5.40
N VAL A 89 29.38 -23.41 -5.65
CA VAL A 89 28.73 -24.20 -4.59
C VAL A 89 29.63 -25.31 -4.04
N ALA A 90 30.52 -25.89 -4.85
CA ALA A 90 31.50 -26.86 -4.38
C ALA A 90 32.54 -26.21 -3.44
N LEU A 91 32.98 -24.99 -3.74
CA LEU A 91 33.92 -24.22 -2.93
C LEU A 91 33.26 -23.61 -1.68
N ALA A 92 31.97 -23.27 -1.73
CA ALA A 92 31.21 -22.69 -0.62
C ALA A 92 29.85 -23.39 -0.39
N PRO A 93 29.84 -24.66 0.05
CA PRO A 93 28.61 -25.48 0.11
C PRO A 93 27.59 -25.02 1.14
N ARG A 94 27.95 -24.08 2.02
CA ARG A 94 27.08 -23.52 3.07
C ARG A 94 26.60 -22.09 2.75
N ASN A 95 26.89 -21.56 1.57
CA ASN A 95 26.43 -20.24 1.15
C ASN A 95 25.07 -20.34 0.44
N TYR A 96 24.00 -20.02 1.15
CA TYR A 96 22.62 -20.09 0.63
C TYR A 96 22.37 -19.17 -0.57
N LEU A 97 23.10 -18.04 -0.68
CA LEU A 97 22.94 -17.09 -1.79
C LEU A 97 23.38 -17.73 -3.11
N ILE A 98 24.54 -18.40 -3.11
CA ILE A 98 25.05 -19.10 -4.29
C ILE A 98 24.11 -20.23 -4.67
N TRP A 99 23.60 -21.01 -3.71
CA TRP A 99 22.58 -22.04 -3.98
C TRP A 99 21.29 -21.47 -4.58
N THR A 100 20.84 -20.29 -4.11
CA THR A 100 19.65 -19.62 -4.63
C THR A 100 19.84 -19.19 -6.08
N GLU A 101 20.98 -18.55 -6.39
CA GLU A 101 21.28 -18.11 -7.76
C GLU A 101 21.57 -19.28 -8.70
N TYR A 102 22.21 -20.35 -8.19
CA TYR A 102 22.39 -21.58 -8.94
C TYR A 102 21.04 -22.22 -9.30
N GLY A 103 20.10 -22.28 -8.35
CA GLY A 103 18.74 -22.74 -8.61
C GLY A 103 18.04 -21.92 -9.71
N ARG A 104 18.19 -20.60 -9.73
CA ARG A 104 17.68 -19.74 -10.80
C ARG A 104 18.34 -20.01 -12.14
N ALA A 105 19.65 -20.25 -12.16
CA ALA A 105 20.38 -20.57 -13.39
C ALA A 105 19.95 -21.93 -13.96
N LEU A 106 19.80 -22.94 -13.10
CA LEU A 106 19.27 -24.26 -13.46
C LEU A 106 17.84 -24.19 -13.98
N GLU A 107 16.98 -23.38 -13.35
CA GLU A 107 15.62 -23.13 -13.82
C GLU A 107 15.61 -22.53 -15.24
N ARG A 108 16.40 -21.46 -15.48
CA ARG A 108 16.51 -20.86 -16.82
C ARG A 108 17.05 -21.84 -17.86
N ALA A 109 17.85 -22.81 -17.43
CA ALA A 109 18.40 -23.86 -18.28
C ALA A 109 17.45 -25.04 -18.51
N GLY A 110 16.27 -25.05 -17.88
CA GLY A 110 15.31 -26.16 -17.97
C GLY A 110 15.69 -27.38 -17.13
N GLU A 111 16.70 -27.29 -16.26
CA GLU A 111 17.15 -28.37 -15.39
C GLU A 111 16.35 -28.41 -14.07
N THR A 112 15.04 -28.63 -14.18
CA THR A 112 14.05 -28.49 -13.09
C THR A 112 14.38 -29.33 -11.85
N ASP A 113 14.83 -30.58 -12.00
CA ASP A 113 15.14 -31.45 -10.86
C ASP A 113 16.33 -30.93 -10.06
N ARG A 114 17.40 -30.52 -10.75
CA ARG A 114 18.57 -29.92 -10.11
C ARG A 114 18.22 -28.56 -9.51
N ALA A 115 17.39 -27.75 -10.17
CA ALA A 115 16.91 -26.48 -9.64
C ALA A 115 16.17 -26.68 -8.32
N THR A 116 15.31 -27.70 -8.24
CA THR A 116 14.59 -28.08 -7.01
C THR A 116 15.57 -28.39 -5.88
N LEU A 117 16.57 -29.24 -6.13
CA LEU A 117 17.60 -29.57 -5.14
C LEU A 117 18.39 -28.34 -4.67
N ALA A 118 18.72 -27.43 -5.59
CA ALA A 118 19.44 -26.20 -5.26
C ALA A 118 18.60 -25.24 -4.39
N PHE A 119 17.31 -25.05 -4.72
CA PHE A 119 16.40 -24.25 -3.91
C PHE A 119 16.11 -24.88 -2.54
N ASP A 120 15.96 -26.21 -2.49
CA ASP A 120 15.79 -26.93 -1.22
C ASP A 120 17.03 -26.76 -0.35
N ARG A 121 18.23 -26.88 -0.93
CA ARG A 121 19.48 -26.66 -0.20
C ARG A 121 19.62 -25.22 0.30
N ALA A 122 19.24 -24.22 -0.51
CA ALA A 122 19.22 -22.83 -0.07
C ALA A 122 18.25 -22.63 1.11
N SER A 123 17.06 -23.24 1.04
CA SER A 123 16.05 -23.17 2.09
C SER A 123 16.47 -23.89 3.37
N GLU A 124 17.21 -25.00 3.29
CA GLU A 124 17.79 -25.68 4.46
C GLU A 124 18.83 -24.81 5.17
N LEU A 125 19.68 -24.13 4.39
CA LEU A 125 20.76 -23.29 4.92
C LEU A 125 20.23 -21.97 5.51
N ALA A 126 19.13 -21.44 4.99
CA ALA A 126 18.59 -20.14 5.36
C ALA A 126 17.04 -20.15 5.44
N PRO A 127 16.44 -20.94 6.34
CA PRO A 127 14.98 -21.15 6.38
C PRO A 127 14.18 -19.88 6.74
N ASN A 128 14.82 -18.91 7.37
CA ASN A 128 14.21 -17.65 7.80
C ASN A 128 14.50 -16.46 6.86
N TYR A 129 15.21 -16.67 5.75
CA TYR A 129 15.49 -15.60 4.80
C TYR A 129 14.35 -15.45 3.80
N SER A 130 13.69 -14.29 3.84
CA SER A 130 12.54 -13.99 2.98
C SER A 130 12.87 -14.09 1.50
N SER A 131 14.08 -13.69 1.08
CA SER A 131 14.51 -13.75 -0.33
C SER A 131 14.63 -15.18 -0.85
N VAL A 132 15.00 -16.14 0.01
CA VAL A 132 15.10 -17.57 -0.32
C VAL A 132 13.71 -18.18 -0.45
N ALA A 133 12.83 -17.93 0.52
CA ALA A 133 11.43 -18.36 0.46
C ALA A 133 10.72 -17.74 -0.77
N TRP A 134 10.98 -16.48 -1.07
CA TRP A 134 10.48 -15.79 -2.27
C TRP A 134 10.96 -16.47 -3.56
N ALA A 135 12.26 -16.77 -3.66
CA ALA A 135 12.84 -17.42 -4.84
C ALA A 135 12.23 -18.80 -5.07
N ARG A 136 12.18 -19.63 -4.02
CA ARG A 136 11.62 -20.98 -4.07
C ARG A 136 10.13 -20.97 -4.37
N GLY A 137 9.36 -20.07 -3.74
CA GLY A 137 7.93 -19.93 -4.00
C GLY A 137 7.63 -19.55 -5.46
N ASN A 138 8.38 -18.60 -6.01
CA ASN A 138 8.27 -18.21 -7.41
C ASN A 138 8.62 -19.35 -8.38
N PHE A 139 9.70 -20.10 -8.08
CA PHE A 139 10.07 -21.30 -8.83
C PHE A 139 8.92 -22.32 -8.82
N LEU A 140 8.37 -22.65 -7.66
CA LEU A 140 7.27 -23.60 -7.52
C LEU A 140 6.02 -23.18 -8.31
N VAL A 141 5.66 -21.88 -8.29
CA VAL A 141 4.54 -21.36 -9.09
C VAL A 141 4.81 -21.57 -10.59
N ARG A 142 6.02 -21.28 -11.09
CA ARG A 142 6.37 -21.51 -12.50
C ARG A 142 6.41 -22.98 -12.91
N GLN A 143 6.69 -23.89 -11.98
CA GLN A 143 6.59 -25.34 -12.19
C GLN A 143 5.15 -25.87 -12.08
N GLY A 144 4.14 -24.99 -11.99
CA GLY A 144 2.73 -25.38 -11.85
C GLY A 144 2.33 -25.88 -10.46
N ARG A 145 3.27 -25.90 -9.50
CA ARG A 145 3.04 -26.28 -8.10
C ARG A 145 2.56 -25.06 -7.30
N VAL A 146 1.48 -24.44 -7.75
CA VAL A 146 1.03 -23.12 -7.32
C VAL A 146 0.75 -23.07 -5.81
N ASP A 147 0.02 -24.05 -5.27
CA ASP A 147 -0.32 -24.07 -3.84
C ASP A 147 0.92 -24.16 -2.94
N ALA A 148 1.87 -25.03 -3.29
CA ALA A 148 3.14 -25.14 -2.58
C ALA A 148 3.98 -23.85 -2.71
N GLY A 149 3.91 -23.18 -3.87
CA GLY A 149 4.54 -21.89 -4.09
C GLY A 149 4.00 -20.81 -3.16
N PHE A 150 2.67 -20.74 -2.97
CA PHE A 150 2.07 -19.77 -2.06
C PHE A 150 2.31 -20.03 -0.58
N VAL A 151 2.59 -21.29 -0.18
CA VAL A 151 3.12 -21.57 1.17
C VAL A 151 4.45 -20.85 1.40
N GLU A 152 5.37 -20.91 0.44
CA GLU A 152 6.68 -20.24 0.53
C GLU A 152 6.58 -18.72 0.38
N ILE A 153 5.71 -18.22 -0.50
CA ILE A 153 5.46 -16.79 -0.66
C ILE A 153 4.94 -16.17 0.64
N ARG A 154 4.00 -16.81 1.34
CA ARG A 154 3.52 -16.32 2.64
C ARG A 154 4.63 -16.31 3.69
N ARG A 155 5.52 -17.31 3.69
CA ARG A 155 6.73 -17.29 4.54
C ARG A 155 7.63 -16.09 4.23
N ALA A 156 7.82 -15.76 2.94
CA ALA A 156 8.59 -14.60 2.52
C ALA A 156 7.96 -13.28 3.00
N ILE A 157 6.64 -13.13 2.87
CA ILE A 157 5.90 -11.93 3.31
C ILE A 157 6.01 -11.74 4.82
N LYS A 158 5.91 -12.83 5.61
CA LYS A 158 6.05 -12.77 7.07
C LYS A 158 7.39 -12.16 7.51
N GLY A 159 8.47 -12.46 6.81
CA GLY A 159 9.79 -11.89 7.11
C GLY A 159 10.06 -10.53 6.44
N ALA A 160 9.44 -10.27 5.29
CA ALA A 160 9.56 -9.03 4.55
C ALA A 160 8.21 -8.65 3.88
N PRO A 161 7.37 -7.84 4.56
CA PRO A 161 6.05 -7.44 4.06
C PRO A 161 6.06 -6.74 2.69
N SER A 162 7.21 -6.19 2.27
CA SER A 162 7.40 -5.57 0.96
C SER A 162 7.17 -6.51 -0.23
N TYR A 163 7.18 -7.82 -0.03
CA TYR A 163 6.82 -8.78 -1.09
C TYR A 163 5.31 -8.86 -1.36
N ALA A 164 4.45 -8.38 -0.45
CA ALA A 164 3.00 -8.58 -0.55
C ALA A 164 2.36 -8.02 -1.84
N PRO A 165 2.71 -6.81 -2.34
CA PRO A 165 2.15 -6.32 -3.61
C PRO A 165 2.49 -7.21 -4.80
N ALA A 166 3.73 -7.69 -4.90
CA ALA A 166 4.15 -8.58 -5.98
C ALA A 166 3.52 -9.98 -5.84
N ALA A 167 3.40 -10.49 -4.60
CA ALA A 167 2.71 -11.74 -4.30
C ALA A 167 1.23 -11.69 -4.66
N ALA A 168 0.55 -10.58 -4.39
CA ALA A 168 -0.85 -10.38 -4.73
C ALA A 168 -1.07 -10.40 -6.25
N GLN A 169 -0.18 -9.75 -7.02
CA GLN A 169 -0.20 -9.80 -8.48
C GLN A 169 0.03 -11.23 -9.00
N LEU A 170 0.99 -11.93 -8.41
CA LEU A 170 1.24 -13.33 -8.74
C LEU A 170 0.02 -14.21 -8.41
N ALA A 171 -0.66 -13.97 -7.29
CA ALA A 171 -1.87 -14.70 -6.91
C ALA A 171 -2.99 -14.48 -7.91
N TRP A 172 -3.22 -13.23 -8.29
CA TRP A 172 -4.22 -12.85 -9.28
C TRP A 172 -3.97 -13.52 -10.63
N VAL A 173 -2.76 -13.40 -11.18
CA VAL A 173 -2.42 -13.99 -12.48
C VAL A 173 -2.42 -15.52 -12.43
N SER A 174 -1.84 -16.13 -11.39
CA SER A 174 -1.77 -17.59 -11.25
C SER A 174 -3.13 -18.23 -10.98
N SER A 175 -4.11 -17.45 -10.52
CA SER A 175 -5.49 -17.90 -10.36
C SER A 175 -6.25 -17.99 -11.69
N GLY A 176 -5.69 -17.47 -12.78
CA GLY A 176 -6.41 -17.27 -14.04
C GLY A 176 -7.40 -16.12 -13.97
N LEU A 177 -7.09 -15.07 -13.21
CA LEU A 177 -7.97 -13.91 -12.95
C LEU A 177 -9.30 -14.34 -12.29
N ASN A 178 -9.21 -15.31 -11.37
CA ASN A 178 -10.35 -15.81 -10.61
C ASN A 178 -10.22 -15.37 -9.15
N ALA A 179 -11.15 -14.51 -8.69
CA ALA A 179 -11.07 -13.91 -7.37
C ALA A 179 -11.08 -14.94 -6.24
N GLU A 180 -11.95 -15.96 -6.31
CA GLU A 180 -12.06 -17.01 -5.28
C GLU A 180 -10.75 -17.78 -5.14
N ARG A 181 -10.14 -18.17 -6.25
CA ARG A 181 -8.87 -18.88 -6.25
C ARG A 181 -7.71 -17.99 -5.81
N ALA A 182 -7.70 -16.71 -6.19
CA ALA A 182 -6.70 -15.77 -5.68
C ALA A 182 -6.79 -15.59 -4.15
N VAL A 183 -8.01 -15.51 -3.61
CA VAL A 183 -8.27 -15.44 -2.15
C VAL A 183 -7.75 -16.70 -1.45
N GLN A 184 -7.92 -17.88 -2.03
CA GLN A 184 -7.35 -19.13 -1.49
C GLN A 184 -5.83 -19.08 -1.37
N PHE A 185 -5.13 -18.48 -2.35
CA PHE A 185 -3.67 -18.30 -2.29
C PHE A 185 -3.23 -17.33 -1.20
N ALA A 186 -4.02 -16.29 -0.91
CA ALA A 186 -3.76 -15.39 0.22
C ALA A 186 -3.87 -16.13 1.57
N GLY A 187 -4.83 -17.05 1.68
CA GLY A 187 -5.10 -17.76 2.93
C GLY A 187 -5.39 -16.78 4.07
N ASN A 188 -4.85 -17.06 5.26
CA ASN A 188 -5.01 -16.20 6.44
C ASN A 188 -3.89 -15.15 6.60
N ASP A 189 -3.10 -14.87 5.56
CA ASP A 189 -2.04 -13.85 5.63
C ASP A 189 -2.66 -12.46 5.44
N PRO A 190 -2.68 -11.60 6.49
CA PRO A 190 -3.38 -10.32 6.42
C PRO A 190 -2.71 -9.32 5.48
N THR A 191 -1.38 -9.39 5.34
CA THR A 191 -0.61 -8.48 4.49
C THR A 191 -0.83 -8.82 3.01
N LEU A 192 -0.80 -10.10 2.66
CA LEU A 192 -1.15 -10.58 1.32
C LEU A 192 -2.63 -10.33 1.03
N GLY A 193 -3.52 -10.59 1.99
CA GLY A 193 -4.95 -10.32 1.87
C GLY A 193 -5.25 -8.85 1.57
N ALA A 194 -4.63 -7.92 2.31
CA ALA A 194 -4.80 -6.48 2.07
C ALA A 194 -4.26 -6.04 0.70
N ALA A 195 -3.10 -6.56 0.28
CA ALA A 195 -2.54 -6.28 -1.04
C ALA A 195 -3.42 -6.84 -2.17
N LEU A 196 -3.99 -8.03 -1.98
CA LEU A 196 -4.91 -8.66 -2.93
C LEU A 196 -6.27 -7.94 -2.98
N ALA A 197 -6.78 -7.45 -1.85
CA ALA A 197 -8.00 -6.65 -1.79
C ALA A 197 -7.93 -5.42 -2.72
N LEU A 198 -6.76 -4.75 -2.78
CA LEU A 198 -6.53 -3.64 -3.71
C LEU A 198 -6.57 -4.06 -5.19
N ILE A 199 -6.15 -5.28 -5.52
CA ILE A 199 -6.21 -5.81 -6.89
C ILE A 199 -7.66 -6.14 -7.25
N LEU A 200 -8.35 -6.87 -6.36
CA LEU A 200 -9.74 -7.28 -6.57
C LEU A 200 -10.67 -6.05 -6.68
N ALA A 201 -10.47 -5.03 -5.84
CA ALA A 201 -11.25 -3.81 -5.92
C ALA A 201 -11.08 -3.09 -7.28
N ARG A 202 -9.85 -3.05 -7.83
CA ARG A 202 -9.60 -2.50 -9.17
C ARG A 202 -10.16 -3.38 -10.30
N ALA A 203 -10.25 -4.68 -10.09
CA ALA A 203 -10.87 -5.62 -11.03
C ALA A 203 -12.41 -5.56 -11.00
N GLY A 204 -13.01 -4.91 -10.00
CA GLY A 204 -14.46 -4.81 -9.81
C GLY A 204 -15.04 -5.88 -8.88
N ASP A 205 -14.23 -6.81 -8.38
CA ASP A 205 -14.62 -7.84 -7.41
C ASP A 205 -14.65 -7.28 -5.97
N LEU A 206 -15.55 -6.31 -5.76
CA LEU A 206 -15.67 -5.54 -4.53
C LEU A 206 -16.03 -6.41 -3.31
N ASP A 207 -16.81 -7.47 -3.50
CA ASP A 207 -17.28 -8.34 -2.41
C ASP A 207 -16.14 -9.19 -1.83
N GLN A 208 -15.29 -9.74 -2.68
CA GLN A 208 -14.09 -10.46 -2.24
C GLN A 208 -13.06 -9.49 -1.64
N ALA A 209 -12.92 -8.29 -2.20
CA ALA A 209 -12.03 -7.26 -1.67
C ALA A 209 -12.40 -6.85 -0.24
N ILE A 210 -13.69 -6.60 0.04
CA ILE A 210 -14.12 -6.22 1.40
C ILE A 210 -14.02 -7.40 2.37
N GLY A 211 -14.28 -8.63 1.90
CA GLY A 211 -14.09 -9.84 2.70
C GLY A 211 -12.66 -10.00 3.19
N LEU A 212 -11.67 -9.86 2.29
CA LEU A 212 -10.26 -9.88 2.65
C LEU A 212 -9.90 -8.79 3.66
N TRP A 213 -10.35 -7.55 3.42
CA TRP A 213 -10.06 -6.43 4.32
C TRP A 213 -10.64 -6.63 5.73
N ARG A 214 -11.88 -7.13 5.83
CA ARG A 214 -12.52 -7.45 7.12
C ARG A 214 -11.81 -8.58 7.87
N GLY A 215 -11.05 -9.42 7.18
CA GLY A 215 -10.18 -10.43 7.79
C GLY A 215 -8.88 -9.88 8.38
N VAL A 216 -8.48 -8.64 8.03
CA VAL A 216 -7.24 -8.04 8.54
C VAL A 216 -7.40 -7.66 10.02
N PRO A 217 -6.47 -8.03 10.93
CA PRO A 217 -6.49 -7.60 12.33
C PRO A 217 -6.52 -6.06 12.51
N ALA A 218 -7.29 -5.58 13.49
CA ALA A 218 -7.53 -4.14 13.69
C ALA A 218 -6.28 -3.33 14.06
N ASP A 219 -5.30 -3.94 14.72
CA ASP A 219 -3.99 -3.38 14.98
C ASP A 219 -3.23 -3.09 13.68
N LEU A 220 -3.17 -4.08 12.77
CA LEU A 220 -2.50 -3.93 11.49
C LEU A 220 -3.18 -2.89 10.58
N ARG A 221 -4.52 -2.80 10.60
CA ARG A 221 -5.26 -1.78 9.83
C ARG A 221 -4.86 -0.35 10.19
N LYS A 222 -4.44 -0.12 11.45
CA LYS A 222 -4.09 1.21 11.98
C LYS A 222 -2.61 1.53 11.87
N THR A 223 -1.76 0.50 11.76
CA THR A 223 -0.30 0.64 11.66
C THR A 223 0.18 0.31 10.25
N ASP A 224 0.63 -0.92 10.02
CA ASP A 224 1.39 -1.35 8.83
C ASP A 224 0.56 -1.32 7.55
N LEU A 225 -0.76 -1.48 7.67
CA LEU A 225 -1.70 -1.54 6.55
C LEU A 225 -2.56 -0.27 6.44
N LYS A 226 -2.18 0.81 7.13
CA LYS A 226 -2.93 2.07 7.09
C LYS A 226 -3.03 2.64 5.67
N ASP A 227 -1.91 2.76 4.96
CA ASP A 227 -1.90 3.33 3.61
C ASP A 227 -2.66 2.46 2.60
N PRO A 228 -2.45 1.12 2.54
CA PRO A 228 -3.30 0.23 1.75
C PRO A 228 -4.80 0.36 2.08
N GLY A 229 -5.16 0.48 3.36
CA GLY A 229 -6.55 0.66 3.79
C GLY A 229 -7.18 1.94 3.25
N LEU A 230 -6.48 3.08 3.34
CA LEU A 230 -6.98 4.34 2.80
C LEU A 230 -7.04 4.36 1.26
N GLN A 231 -6.17 3.61 0.59
CA GLN A 231 -6.30 3.39 -0.86
C GLN A 231 -7.54 2.53 -1.19
N LEU A 232 -7.78 1.48 -0.42
CA LEU A 232 -8.93 0.61 -0.60
C LEU A 232 -10.26 1.33 -0.34
N ALA A 233 -10.33 2.14 0.72
CA ALA A 233 -11.50 2.96 1.01
C ALA A 233 -11.86 3.90 -0.16
N ARG A 234 -10.84 4.51 -0.79
CA ARG A 234 -11.02 5.34 -1.99
C ARG A 234 -11.60 4.55 -3.16
N LEU A 235 -11.10 3.35 -3.43
CA LEU A 235 -11.62 2.50 -4.50
C LEU A 235 -13.09 2.12 -4.26
N PHE A 236 -13.47 1.79 -3.01
CA PHE A 236 -14.88 1.55 -2.68
C PHE A 236 -15.74 2.79 -2.86
N PHE A 237 -15.25 3.95 -2.45
CA PHE A 237 -15.95 5.22 -2.58
C PHE A 237 -16.22 5.56 -4.06
N GLU A 238 -15.19 5.44 -4.91
CA GLU A 238 -15.28 5.67 -6.36
C GLU A 238 -16.17 4.65 -7.07
N SER A 239 -16.24 3.42 -6.55
CA SER A 239 -17.11 2.36 -7.07
C SER A 239 -18.58 2.50 -6.63
N GLY A 240 -18.89 3.47 -5.77
CA GLY A 240 -20.25 3.69 -5.25
C GLY A 240 -20.67 2.71 -4.14
N ARG A 241 -19.71 2.16 -3.39
CA ARG A 241 -19.92 1.32 -2.20
C ARG A 241 -19.59 2.11 -0.95
N TYR A 242 -20.39 3.12 -0.64
CA TYR A 242 -20.03 4.12 0.38
C TYR A 242 -20.03 3.54 1.79
N ARG A 243 -20.87 2.54 2.08
CA ARG A 243 -20.84 1.86 3.38
C ARG A 243 -19.56 1.06 3.63
N ASP A 244 -19.06 0.37 2.62
CA ASP A 244 -17.80 -0.36 2.72
C ASP A 244 -16.60 0.60 2.76
N ALA A 245 -16.66 1.70 2.00
CA ALA A 245 -15.66 2.77 2.09
C ALA A 245 -15.58 3.35 3.52
N LEU A 246 -16.74 3.57 4.16
CA LEU A 246 -16.83 4.05 5.54
C LEU A 246 -16.22 3.06 6.53
N ASP A 247 -16.57 1.77 6.42
CA ASP A 247 -16.05 0.68 7.27
C ASP A 247 -14.51 0.62 7.20
N VAL A 248 -13.97 0.59 5.97
CA VAL A 248 -12.52 0.55 5.73
C VAL A 248 -11.84 1.79 6.31
N GLU A 249 -12.31 2.99 5.97
CA GLU A 249 -11.67 4.25 6.38
C GLU A 249 -11.74 4.43 7.91
N ALA A 250 -12.91 4.21 8.53
CA ALA A 250 -13.10 4.36 9.97
C ALA A 250 -12.21 3.36 10.74
N GLY A 251 -12.16 2.10 10.31
CA GLY A 251 -11.31 1.07 10.89
C GLY A 251 -9.82 1.40 10.78
N THR A 252 -9.39 1.93 9.63
CA THR A 252 -8.00 2.34 9.37
C THR A 252 -7.58 3.60 10.15
N LEU A 253 -8.46 4.59 10.24
CA LEU A 253 -8.17 5.84 10.96
C LEU A 253 -8.39 5.70 12.47
N GLY A 254 -9.07 4.66 12.93
CA GLY A 254 -9.49 4.51 14.32
C GLY A 254 -10.51 5.56 14.75
N LYS A 255 -11.24 6.15 13.80
CA LYS A 255 -12.29 7.14 14.05
C LYS A 255 -13.62 6.41 14.23
N ALA A 256 -14.42 6.85 15.21
CA ALA A 256 -15.80 6.39 15.33
C ALA A 256 -16.60 6.90 14.12
N SER A 257 -17.37 6.01 13.50
CA SER A 257 -18.28 6.37 12.42
C SER A 257 -19.38 5.34 12.32
N SER A 258 -20.57 5.78 11.90
CA SER A 258 -21.74 4.93 11.73
C SER A 258 -22.46 5.28 10.44
N VAL A 259 -23.09 4.28 9.83
CA VAL A 259 -23.99 4.48 8.69
C VAL A 259 -25.15 5.37 9.14
N GLY A 260 -25.51 6.36 8.32
CA GLY A 260 -26.54 7.33 8.64
C GLY A 260 -26.12 8.38 9.66
N ALA A 261 -24.84 8.69 9.80
CA ALA A 261 -24.36 9.75 10.69
C ALA A 261 -23.28 10.62 10.03
N PHE A 262 -23.27 11.91 10.39
CA PHE A 262 -22.21 12.82 10.00
C PHE A 262 -20.92 12.51 10.76
N ARG A 263 -19.78 12.80 10.13
CA ARG A 263 -18.51 12.93 10.82
C ARG A 263 -18.37 14.36 11.33
N ASP A 264 -18.04 14.49 12.61
CA ASP A 264 -17.92 15.79 13.27
C ASP A 264 -19.18 16.66 13.10
N PRO A 265 -20.35 16.20 13.59
CA PRO A 265 -21.63 16.91 13.43
C PRO A 265 -21.68 18.28 14.12
N GLY A 266 -20.87 18.49 15.15
CA GLY A 266 -20.78 19.74 15.92
C GLY A 266 -19.63 20.67 15.50
N PHE A 267 -18.84 20.30 14.48
CA PHE A 267 -17.71 21.10 14.00
C PHE A 267 -16.63 21.34 15.07
N GLU A 268 -16.26 20.28 15.78
CA GLU A 268 -15.25 20.26 16.84
C GLU A 268 -13.82 20.06 16.29
N GLU A 269 -13.67 19.61 15.04
CA GLU A 269 -12.39 19.47 14.34
C GLU A 269 -12.22 20.56 13.26
N PRO A 270 -10.98 21.04 13.00
CA PRO A 270 -10.73 21.96 11.90
C PRO A 270 -11.16 21.38 10.53
N ILE A 271 -11.95 22.14 9.78
CA ILE A 271 -12.35 21.76 8.42
C ILE A 271 -11.14 21.90 7.49
N LYS A 272 -10.67 20.78 6.96
CA LYS A 272 -9.49 20.73 6.10
C LYS A 272 -9.85 21.11 4.66
N THR A 273 -9.05 21.99 4.08
CA THR A 273 -9.15 22.37 2.65
C THR A 273 -8.41 21.38 1.74
N GLU A 274 -7.40 20.69 2.28
CA GLU A 274 -6.59 19.70 1.57
C GLU A 274 -6.48 18.42 2.40
N ASN A 275 -6.36 17.27 1.72
CA ASN A 275 -6.21 15.96 2.36
C ASN A 275 -7.30 15.65 3.40
N SER A 276 -8.53 16.11 3.16
CA SER A 276 -9.70 15.74 3.94
C SER A 276 -10.04 14.26 3.73
N GLY A 277 -10.52 13.60 4.79
CA GLY A 277 -11.05 12.25 4.70
C GLY A 277 -12.24 12.17 3.75
N LEU A 278 -12.58 10.96 3.34
CA LEU A 278 -13.67 10.70 2.39
C LEU A 278 -15.01 11.24 2.89
N PHE A 279 -15.24 11.13 4.19
CA PHE A 279 -16.47 11.52 4.90
C PHE A 279 -16.27 12.73 5.82
N ASP A 280 -15.12 13.42 5.76
CA ASP A 280 -14.93 14.67 6.50
C ASP A 280 -15.70 15.82 5.82
N TRP A 281 -15.95 16.91 6.54
CA TRP A 281 -16.46 18.16 5.95
C TRP A 281 -15.50 18.68 4.87
N LYS A 282 -16.07 19.04 3.72
CA LYS A 282 -15.36 19.52 2.54
C LYS A 282 -15.82 20.93 2.17
N LEU A 283 -14.84 21.77 1.87
CA LEU A 283 -15.05 23.10 1.32
C LEU A 283 -14.85 23.04 -0.20
N GLY A 284 -15.84 23.51 -0.95
CA GLY A 284 -15.74 23.71 -2.39
C GLY A 284 -14.78 24.84 -2.76
N GLY A 285 -14.59 25.05 -4.06
CA GLY A 285 -13.93 26.27 -4.56
C GLY A 285 -14.74 27.52 -4.20
N GLY A 286 -14.10 28.69 -4.21
CA GLY A 286 -14.72 29.97 -3.85
C GLY A 286 -14.06 30.66 -2.67
N THR A 287 -14.48 31.90 -2.38
CA THR A 287 -13.92 32.76 -1.32
C THR A 287 -14.95 33.25 -0.31
N ASN A 288 -16.25 33.06 -0.60
CA ASN A 288 -17.36 33.55 0.21
C ASN A 288 -18.38 32.43 0.43
N PRO A 289 -18.82 32.10 1.65
CA PRO A 289 -18.49 32.74 2.91
C PRO A 289 -17.09 32.41 3.41
N SER A 290 -16.54 33.33 4.21
CA SER A 290 -15.42 33.00 5.10
C SER A 290 -15.93 32.09 6.21
N MET A 291 -15.19 31.02 6.52
CA MET A 291 -15.60 29.99 7.48
C MET A 291 -14.57 29.86 8.59
N ASN A 292 -15.05 29.83 9.83
CA ASN A 292 -14.22 29.75 11.03
C ASN A 292 -14.95 28.93 12.10
N LEU A 293 -14.19 28.37 13.05
CA LEU A 293 -14.75 27.75 14.26
C LEU A 293 -14.78 28.78 15.39
N PHE A 294 -15.94 28.94 16.04
CA PHE A 294 -16.15 29.93 17.10
C PHE A 294 -16.48 29.23 18.42
N ASP A 295 -15.88 29.70 19.51
CA ASP A 295 -16.10 29.17 20.88
C ASP A 295 -17.02 30.06 21.74
N THR A 296 -17.33 31.27 21.28
CA THR A 296 -18.12 32.29 22.00
C THR A 296 -19.61 32.20 21.72
N VAL A 297 -20.01 32.01 20.47
CA VAL A 297 -21.39 31.80 20.05
C VAL A 297 -21.52 30.36 19.59
N LYS A 298 -21.58 29.46 20.58
CA LYS A 298 -21.73 28.02 20.36
C LYS A 298 -23.02 27.48 20.94
N ARG A 299 -23.47 26.33 20.44
CA ARG A 299 -24.62 25.63 21.01
C ARG A 299 -24.17 24.48 21.90
N SER A 300 -23.34 23.58 21.39
CA SER A 300 -22.81 22.45 22.13
C SER A 300 -21.28 22.39 22.00
N GLY A 301 -20.64 21.41 22.66
CA GLY A 301 -19.21 21.17 22.53
C GLY A 301 -18.30 22.37 22.85
N LYS A 302 -17.18 22.45 22.16
CA LYS A 302 -16.19 23.52 22.29
C LYS A 302 -16.38 24.60 21.23
N TYR A 303 -16.88 24.22 20.05
CA TYR A 303 -16.97 25.08 18.87
C TYR A 303 -18.33 24.95 18.18
N SER A 304 -18.67 25.96 17.37
CA SER A 304 -19.67 25.81 16.31
C SER A 304 -19.10 26.41 15.03
N LEU A 305 -19.61 25.98 13.87
CA LEU A 305 -19.18 26.53 12.59
C LEU A 305 -19.81 27.91 12.37
N PHE A 306 -18.98 28.90 12.09
CA PHE A 306 -19.38 30.25 11.75
C PHE A 306 -19.06 30.57 10.28
N LEU A 307 -20.05 31.09 9.57
CA LEU A 307 -19.96 31.52 8.19
C LEU A 307 -20.32 33.01 8.07
N ARG A 308 -19.39 33.82 7.55
CA ARG A 308 -19.60 35.25 7.29
C ARG A 308 -19.68 35.50 5.78
N PHE A 309 -20.83 36.02 5.33
CA PHE A 309 -21.15 36.32 3.94
C PHE A 309 -20.93 37.80 3.63
N ALA A 310 -20.03 38.16 2.72
CA ALA A 310 -19.59 39.56 2.53
C ALA A 310 -20.30 40.37 1.42
N GLY A 311 -21.54 40.06 1.07
CA GLY A 311 -22.41 40.99 0.34
C GLY A 311 -22.16 41.21 -1.17
N ALA A 312 -21.16 40.57 -1.78
CA ALA A 312 -20.93 40.59 -3.23
C ALA A 312 -20.61 39.16 -3.70
N ASP A 313 -21.52 38.55 -4.44
CA ASP A 313 -21.44 37.11 -4.72
C ASP A 313 -21.83 36.85 -6.19
N ASP A 314 -20.83 36.83 -7.08
CA ASP A 314 -20.98 36.10 -8.33
C ASP A 314 -21.07 34.59 -8.01
N GLN A 315 -21.77 33.79 -8.82
CA GLN A 315 -21.94 32.36 -8.51
C GLN A 315 -20.61 31.60 -8.39
N GLN A 316 -19.52 32.14 -8.93
CA GLN A 316 -18.20 31.51 -8.94
C GLN A 316 -17.43 31.70 -7.62
N SER A 317 -17.72 32.76 -6.86
CA SER A 317 -17.09 33.00 -5.55
C SER A 317 -17.75 32.24 -4.40
N LEU A 318 -18.91 31.61 -4.62
CA LEU A 318 -19.64 30.87 -3.59
C LEU A 318 -18.92 29.57 -3.22
N ARG A 319 -18.39 29.55 -2.00
CA ARG A 319 -17.78 28.41 -1.35
C ARG A 319 -18.85 27.50 -0.74
N GLN A 320 -18.97 26.30 -1.28
CA GLN A 320 -19.92 25.30 -0.78
C GLN A 320 -19.35 24.54 0.42
N LEU A 321 -20.19 24.27 1.42
CA LEU A 321 -19.90 23.33 2.50
C LEU A 321 -20.64 22.02 2.19
N SER A 322 -19.93 20.90 2.20
CA SER A 322 -20.56 19.60 1.95
C SER A 322 -19.93 18.48 2.75
N GLN A 323 -20.68 17.41 2.97
CA GLN A 323 -20.16 16.15 3.50
C GLN A 323 -20.82 14.96 2.82
N SER A 324 -20.01 13.95 2.50
CA SER A 324 -20.51 12.66 2.05
C SER A 324 -20.90 11.82 3.26
N VAL A 325 -22.07 11.19 3.21
CA VAL A 325 -22.57 10.32 4.29
C VAL A 325 -22.99 8.98 3.71
N ALA A 326 -22.49 7.88 4.28
CA ALA A 326 -22.97 6.54 3.92
C ALA A 326 -24.33 6.30 4.58
N VAL A 327 -25.29 5.76 3.84
CA VAL A 327 -26.68 5.57 4.28
C VAL A 327 -27.21 4.19 3.91
N GLU A 328 -28.30 3.76 4.53
CA GLU A 328 -29.00 2.53 4.16
C GLU A 328 -29.91 2.76 2.95
N PRO A 329 -29.83 1.92 1.90
CA PRO A 329 -30.73 2.02 0.76
C PRO A 329 -32.19 1.77 1.15
N GLY A 330 -33.12 2.53 0.55
CA GLY A 330 -34.56 2.40 0.80
C GLY A 330 -35.04 2.97 2.14
N VAL A 331 -34.14 3.49 2.97
CA VAL A 331 -34.48 4.04 4.29
C VAL A 331 -34.89 5.51 4.17
N LYS A 332 -35.90 5.89 4.96
CA LYS A 332 -36.30 7.28 5.15
C LYS A 332 -35.48 7.90 6.27
N TYR A 333 -34.88 9.05 5.99
CA TYR A 333 -34.11 9.82 6.97
C TYR A 333 -34.75 11.19 7.18
N GLN A 334 -34.68 11.67 8.41
CA GLN A 334 -34.93 13.05 8.79
C GLN A 334 -33.58 13.73 9.01
N PHE A 335 -33.26 14.75 8.22
CA PHE A 335 -32.10 15.60 8.46
C PHE A 335 -32.51 16.72 9.42
N VAL A 336 -31.93 16.70 10.62
CA VAL A 336 -32.09 17.71 11.65
C VAL A 336 -30.84 18.57 11.68
N TYR A 337 -31.02 19.89 11.64
CA TYR A 337 -29.93 20.83 11.73
C TYR A 337 -30.29 21.99 12.65
N ARG A 338 -29.27 22.51 13.33
CA ARG A 338 -29.45 23.59 14.29
C ARG A 338 -28.61 24.76 13.89
N TYR A 339 -29.24 25.92 13.87
CA TYR A 339 -28.62 27.10 13.31
C TYR A 339 -29.12 28.38 13.97
N ARG A 340 -28.26 29.38 13.94
CA ARG A 340 -28.58 30.79 14.19
C ARG A 340 -28.23 31.55 12.93
N ALA A 341 -29.06 32.50 12.51
CA ALA A 341 -28.81 33.25 11.28
C ALA A 341 -29.18 34.72 11.43
N GLU A 342 -28.21 35.58 11.19
CA GLU A 342 -28.39 37.03 11.04
C GLU A 342 -28.10 37.36 9.58
N LEU A 343 -28.98 36.89 8.69
CA LEU A 343 -28.67 36.76 7.27
C LEU A 343 -29.74 37.44 6.42
N THR A 344 -29.30 38.22 5.44
CA THR A 344 -30.13 38.78 4.36
C THR A 344 -29.63 38.19 3.05
N SER A 345 -30.42 37.33 2.43
CA SER A 345 -30.03 36.60 1.22
C SER A 345 -31.08 36.69 0.14
N SER A 346 -30.62 36.89 -1.10
CA SER A 346 -31.42 36.82 -2.32
C SER A 346 -30.49 36.27 -3.41
N PRO A 347 -30.70 35.03 -3.91
CA PRO A 347 -31.67 34.02 -3.49
C PRO A 347 -31.26 33.23 -2.23
N ASP A 348 -32.21 32.50 -1.65
CA ASP A 348 -32.09 31.82 -0.36
C ASP A 348 -30.94 30.80 -0.26
N ILE A 349 -30.46 30.62 0.98
CA ILE A 349 -29.59 29.51 1.38
C ILE A 349 -30.45 28.39 1.95
N ARG A 350 -30.17 27.15 1.55
CA ARG A 350 -30.83 25.95 2.07
C ARG A 350 -29.87 24.77 2.11
N TRP A 351 -30.24 23.76 2.88
CA TRP A 351 -29.61 22.45 2.79
C TRP A 351 -30.18 21.66 1.62
N SER A 352 -29.35 20.83 1.01
CA SER A 352 -29.73 19.95 -0.09
C SER A 352 -29.12 18.59 0.09
N VAL A 353 -29.87 17.56 -0.28
CA VAL A 353 -29.45 16.17 -0.23
C VAL A 353 -29.54 15.61 -1.64
N ALA A 354 -28.44 15.02 -2.12
CA ALA A 354 -28.38 14.37 -3.42
C ALA A 354 -27.70 13.01 -3.31
N ALA A 355 -28.07 12.05 -4.15
CA ALA A 355 -27.33 10.80 -4.30
C ALA A 355 -25.97 11.06 -4.95
N ILE A 356 -24.87 10.56 -4.37
CA ILE A 356 -23.51 10.88 -4.85
C ILE A 356 -23.31 10.36 -6.29
N ARG A 357 -23.76 9.14 -6.57
CA ARG A 357 -23.48 8.44 -7.84
C ARG A 357 -24.37 8.92 -8.99
N SER A 358 -25.68 8.95 -8.80
CA SER A 358 -26.64 9.37 -9.83
C SER A 358 -26.70 10.89 -9.98
N LYS A 359 -26.22 11.65 -8.98
CA LYS A 359 -26.37 13.11 -8.85
C LYS A 359 -27.84 13.55 -8.78
N GLU A 360 -28.75 12.63 -8.50
CA GLU A 360 -30.17 12.91 -8.33
C GLU A 360 -30.39 13.70 -7.04
N ALA A 361 -31.16 14.79 -7.12
CA ALA A 361 -31.59 15.54 -5.95
C ALA A 361 -32.69 14.76 -5.21
N LEU A 362 -32.46 14.45 -3.93
CA LEU A 362 -33.38 13.68 -3.10
C LEU A 362 -34.34 14.59 -2.33
N ALA A 363 -33.82 15.70 -1.80
CA ALA A 363 -34.62 16.73 -1.15
C ALA A 363 -33.85 18.05 -1.03
N ASP A 364 -34.59 19.15 -1.04
CA ASP A 364 -34.13 20.47 -0.64
C ASP A 364 -34.86 20.88 0.63
N GLY A 365 -34.11 21.32 1.65
CA GLY A 365 -34.66 21.84 2.89
C GLY A 365 -35.35 23.19 2.70
N PRO A 366 -36.08 23.66 3.72
CA PRO A 366 -36.62 25.02 3.71
C PRO A 366 -35.48 26.06 3.68
N PRO A 367 -35.72 27.24 3.09
CA PRO A 367 -34.83 28.38 3.22
C PRO A 367 -34.46 28.69 4.68
N LEU A 368 -33.17 28.95 4.93
CA LEU A 368 -32.71 29.41 6.24
C LEU A 368 -33.25 30.81 6.51
N LYS A 369 -34.08 30.94 7.53
CA LYS A 369 -34.66 32.21 7.95
C LYS A 369 -33.76 32.92 8.96
N ALA A 370 -33.78 34.26 8.96
CA ALA A 370 -33.12 35.03 10.00
C ALA A 370 -33.75 34.74 11.37
N VAL A 371 -32.93 34.25 12.30
CA VAL A 371 -33.28 33.88 13.68
C VAL A 371 -32.11 34.24 14.60
N SER A 372 -32.38 35.06 15.62
CA SER A 372 -31.35 35.57 16.55
C SER A 372 -30.91 34.54 17.59
N GLU A 373 -31.81 33.61 17.92
CA GLU A 373 -31.55 32.49 18.83
C GLU A 373 -31.29 31.21 18.03
N TRP A 374 -30.67 30.22 18.68
CA TRP A 374 -30.52 28.89 18.11
C TRP A 374 -31.88 28.27 17.85
N SER A 375 -32.16 27.96 16.59
CA SER A 375 -33.35 27.22 16.18
C SER A 375 -32.98 25.84 15.67
N GLU A 376 -33.95 24.94 15.71
CA GLU A 376 -33.87 23.61 15.13
C GLU A 376 -34.87 23.53 13.99
N GLU A 377 -34.43 23.05 12.85
CA GLU A 377 -35.26 22.79 11.68
C GLU A 377 -34.93 21.38 11.15
N SER A 378 -35.87 20.81 10.39
CA SER A 378 -35.65 19.51 9.78
C SER A 378 -36.45 19.31 8.51
N PHE A 379 -36.01 18.36 7.68
CA PHE A 379 -36.78 17.87 6.54
C PHE A 379 -36.46 16.40 6.30
N THR A 380 -37.34 15.72 5.57
CA THR A 380 -37.22 14.28 5.33
C THR A 380 -36.90 13.99 3.87
N PHE A 381 -36.23 12.88 3.64
CA PHE A 381 -35.96 12.34 2.31
C PHE A 381 -35.90 10.81 2.36
N VAL A 382 -36.10 10.17 1.21
CA VAL A 382 -36.01 8.72 1.06
C VAL A 382 -34.79 8.40 0.23
N VAL A 383 -33.96 7.47 0.70
CA VAL A 383 -32.78 7.01 -0.04
C VAL A 383 -33.22 6.01 -1.11
N PRO A 384 -32.86 6.20 -2.39
CA PRO A 384 -33.18 5.25 -3.43
C PRO A 384 -32.61 3.83 -3.15
N PRO A 385 -33.28 2.74 -3.56
CA PRO A 385 -32.86 1.36 -3.27
C PRO A 385 -31.45 0.98 -3.76
N GLU A 386 -30.93 1.68 -4.77
CA GLU A 386 -29.62 1.47 -5.37
C GLU A 386 -28.54 2.44 -4.87
N THR A 387 -28.89 3.33 -3.94
CA THR A 387 -27.98 4.33 -3.37
C THR A 387 -27.62 3.98 -1.94
N ASP A 388 -26.31 3.93 -1.63
CA ASP A 388 -25.83 3.76 -0.25
C ASP A 388 -24.95 4.93 0.24
N GLY A 389 -24.97 6.05 -0.49
CA GLY A 389 -24.28 7.28 -0.10
C GLY A 389 -24.90 8.54 -0.68
N ILE A 390 -25.00 9.56 0.16
CA ILE A 390 -25.57 10.86 -0.14
C ILE A 390 -24.54 11.97 0.07
N LEU A 391 -24.70 13.05 -0.67
CA LEU A 391 -24.00 14.30 -0.46
C LEU A 391 -24.97 15.29 0.17
N ILE A 392 -24.60 15.81 1.34
CA ILE A 392 -25.32 16.89 1.98
C ILE A 392 -24.54 18.17 1.74
N THR A 393 -25.21 19.17 1.18
CA THR A 393 -24.59 20.42 0.72
C THR A 393 -25.39 21.61 1.24
N LEU A 394 -24.69 22.58 1.84
CA LEU A 394 -25.24 23.91 2.06
C LEU A 394 -25.16 24.66 0.72
N ARG A 395 -26.31 24.82 0.06
CA ARG A 395 -26.41 25.45 -1.26
C ARG A 395 -27.09 26.81 -1.15
N ARG A 396 -26.74 27.67 -2.10
CA ARG A 396 -27.49 28.88 -2.43
C ARG A 396 -28.13 28.66 -3.79
N ASP A 397 -29.38 29.07 -3.95
CA ASP A 397 -30.06 28.92 -5.24
C ASP A 397 -29.45 29.81 -6.32
N ALA A 398 -29.79 29.52 -7.58
CA ALA A 398 -29.28 30.30 -8.71
C ALA A 398 -29.87 31.70 -8.74
N CYS A 399 -29.03 32.70 -9.02
CA CYS A 399 -29.49 34.08 -9.17
C CYS A 399 -30.24 34.25 -10.48
N THR A 400 -31.56 34.41 -10.40
CA THR A 400 -32.42 34.67 -11.55
C THR A 400 -32.71 36.16 -11.76
N GLY A 401 -32.23 37.03 -10.85
CA GLY A 401 -32.39 38.49 -10.93
C GLY A 401 -31.46 39.26 -9.97
N THR A 402 -31.52 40.59 -10.04
CA THR A 402 -30.81 41.51 -9.11
C THR A 402 -31.76 42.04 -8.04
N PRO A 403 -31.36 42.13 -6.76
CA PRO A 403 -30.00 41.91 -6.25
C PRO A 403 -29.70 40.42 -5.98
N CYS A 404 -28.54 39.97 -6.46
CA CYS A 404 -27.92 38.68 -6.16
C CYS A 404 -26.92 38.92 -5.02
N ARG A 405 -27.42 38.97 -3.78
CA ARG A 405 -26.63 39.38 -2.62
C ARG A 405 -26.94 38.48 -1.43
N THR A 406 -25.90 37.99 -0.78
CA THR A 406 -26.00 37.41 0.55
C THR A 406 -25.05 38.13 1.48
N ASP A 407 -25.61 38.68 2.55
CA ASP A 407 -24.85 39.38 3.58
C ASP A 407 -25.35 38.94 4.95
N GLY A 408 -24.40 38.78 5.87
CA GLY A 408 -24.67 38.46 7.25
C GLY A 408 -23.87 37.28 7.76
N ASN A 409 -24.41 36.66 8.80
CA ASN A 409 -23.76 35.64 9.59
C ASN A 409 -24.65 34.40 9.72
N LEU A 410 -24.04 33.22 9.65
CA LEU A 410 -24.69 31.93 9.89
C LEU A 410 -23.83 31.12 10.85
N TRP A 411 -24.46 30.56 11.88
CA TRP A 411 -23.86 29.59 12.77
C TRP A 411 -24.55 28.25 12.61
N LEU A 412 -23.77 27.17 12.57
CA LEU A 412 -24.24 25.79 12.42
C LEU A 412 -23.65 24.92 13.53
N ASP A 413 -24.47 24.03 14.09
CA ASP A 413 -24.04 23.09 15.12
C ASP A 413 -24.97 21.85 15.14
N ASP A 414 -24.52 20.77 15.79
CA ASP A 414 -25.30 19.57 16.11
C ASP A 414 -26.09 18.98 14.92
N LEU A 415 -25.44 18.78 13.77
CA LEU A 415 -26.09 18.20 12.59
C LEU A 415 -26.38 16.70 12.77
N GLU A 416 -27.57 16.24 12.40
CA GLU A 416 -28.00 14.88 12.70
C GLU A 416 -28.86 14.27 11.60
N LEU A 417 -28.63 13.00 11.28
CA LEU A 417 -29.53 12.20 10.45
C LEU A 417 -30.23 11.19 11.35
N VAL A 418 -31.54 11.32 11.48
CA VAL A 418 -32.38 10.41 12.25
C VAL A 418 -33.05 9.45 11.29
N ARG A 419 -32.87 8.14 11.52
CA ARG A 419 -33.60 7.11 10.79
C ARG A 419 -35.06 7.13 11.22
N GLU A 420 -35.98 7.26 10.27
CA GLU A 420 -37.41 7.03 10.54
C GLU A 420 -37.72 5.54 10.37
N ASN A 421 -38.43 4.98 11.34
CA ASN A 421 -38.81 3.55 11.36
C ASN A 421 -40.05 3.25 10.51
#